data_AF-A0AA36MHZ8-F1
#
_entry.id   AF-A0AA36MHZ8-F1
#
_cell.length_a   1.000
_cell.length_b   1.000
_cell.length_c   1.000
_cell.angle_alpha   90.00
_cell.angle_beta   90.00
_cell.angle_gamma   90.00
#
_symmetry.space_group_name_H-M   'P 1'
#
loop_
_entity.id
_entity.type
_entity.pdbx_description
1 polymer ?
#
loop_
_entity_poly.entity_id
_entity_poly.type
_entity_poly.pdbx_seq_one_letter_code
_entity_poly.pdbx_strand_id
1 'polypeptide(L)'
;MAPKTSPTPYDRARKAYSSLQYERLKADCQEYLPSVLLGGAKAVMKEAVSASPKDAEAIKKLFPSTCDIPLVEFEAGTPPAEKAPVKVGVVLSGGQAPGGHNVIAGIFDGIKAWNKESVMYGFLDGPHGVFAGNFVVITDEIMDGFRNTGGFDMLGSGRHKIETEEQFRDSMTVCNSIGLDGLVVIGGDDSNTNGAVLAEYFKANGCKTKVVGAPKTIDGDLKCPPHIPVSFGFDTACKTYATLVGNVAVDALSAQKYYHLVRLMGRSASNIALEVALLTRPNACLLGEEVAEGKQSLKDITMDLADMIEARSKDGKETTG
;
A
#
# COMPACT_ATOMS: atom_id res chain seq x y z
N MET A 1 -37.46 -18.58 7.10
CA MET A 1 -36.17 -18.29 7.78
C MET A 1 -35.78 -16.87 7.43
N ALA A 2 -35.65 -15.98 8.41
CA ALA A 2 -35.10 -14.64 8.16
C ALA A 2 -33.71 -14.77 7.51
N PRO A 3 -33.33 -13.89 6.57
CA PRO A 3 -31.97 -13.87 6.07
C PRO A 3 -31.06 -13.66 7.29
N LYS A 4 -30.09 -14.56 7.49
CA LYS A 4 -28.98 -14.27 8.41
C LYS A 4 -28.35 -13.00 7.86
N THR A 5 -28.49 -11.89 8.58
CA THR A 5 -27.70 -10.69 8.35
C THR A 5 -26.25 -11.14 8.34
N SER A 6 -25.59 -11.02 7.18
CA SER A 6 -24.15 -11.19 7.10
C SER A 6 -23.54 -10.32 8.21
N PRO A 7 -22.60 -10.85 9.01
CA PRO A 7 -21.96 -10.04 10.04
C PRO A 7 -21.46 -8.77 9.37
N THR A 8 -21.85 -7.63 9.92
CA THR A 8 -21.33 -6.36 9.44
C THR A 8 -19.81 -6.38 9.65
N PRO A 9 -19.00 -5.73 8.80
CA PRO A 9 -17.54 -5.71 9.00
C PRO A 9 -17.12 -5.27 10.42
N TYR A 10 -17.98 -4.50 11.10
CA TYR A 10 -17.89 -4.13 12.52
C TYR A 10 -17.73 -5.31 13.47
N ASP A 11 -18.34 -6.45 13.18
CA ASP A 11 -18.32 -7.60 14.09
C ASP A 11 -16.94 -8.28 14.14
N ARG A 12 -16.03 -7.93 13.23
CA ARG A 12 -14.62 -8.36 13.27
C ARG A 12 -13.73 -7.42 14.12
N ALA A 13 -14.20 -6.23 14.49
CA ALA A 13 -13.34 -5.09 14.81
C ALA A 13 -13.27 -4.74 16.30
N ARG A 14 -12.03 -4.64 16.80
CA ARG A 14 -11.55 -3.88 17.96
C ARG A 14 -12.58 -3.53 19.05
N LYS A 15 -12.67 -4.40 20.05
CA LYS A 15 -13.56 -4.25 21.22
C LYS A 15 -13.28 -3.02 22.08
N ALA A 16 -12.06 -2.49 22.03
CA ALA A 16 -11.66 -1.29 22.77
C ALA A 16 -10.38 -0.70 22.16
N TYR A 17 -10.23 0.62 22.28
CA TYR A 17 -8.99 1.33 22.00
C TYR A 17 -8.24 1.62 23.32
N SER A 18 -6.91 1.61 23.26
CA SER A 18 -6.10 2.14 24.36
C SER A 18 -6.23 3.66 24.44
N SER A 19 -5.87 4.27 25.58
CA SER A 19 -5.89 5.73 25.73
C SER A 19 -5.06 6.44 24.67
N LEU A 20 -3.91 5.88 24.30
CA LEU A 20 -3.07 6.41 23.22
C LEU A 20 -3.79 6.35 21.87
N GLN A 21 -4.49 5.26 21.57
CA GLN A 21 -5.24 5.12 20.32
C GLN A 21 -6.42 6.10 20.27
N TYR A 22 -7.11 6.33 21.38
CA TYR A 22 -8.17 7.35 21.46
C TYR A 22 -7.65 8.75 21.16
N GLU A 23 -6.49 9.12 21.68
CA GLU A 23 -5.87 10.41 21.33
C GLU A 23 -5.41 10.44 19.87
N ARG A 24 -4.94 9.32 19.33
CA ARG A 24 -4.53 9.25 17.92
C ARG A 24 -5.70 9.36 16.94
N LEU A 25 -6.88 8.84 17.29
CA LEU A 25 -8.10 8.99 16.49
C LEU A 25 -8.48 10.47 16.30
N LYS A 26 -8.18 11.32 17.29
CA LYS A 26 -8.48 12.76 17.28
C LYS A 26 -7.40 13.61 16.60
N ALA A 27 -6.26 13.03 16.25
CA ALA A 27 -5.14 13.77 15.68
C ALA A 27 -5.54 14.36 14.31
N ASP A 28 -5.42 15.68 14.18
CA ASP A 28 -5.57 16.36 12.91
C ASP A 28 -4.28 16.17 12.09
N CYS A 29 -4.43 15.73 10.85
CA CYS A 29 -3.35 15.50 9.91
C CYS A 29 -3.45 16.38 8.66
N GLN A 30 -4.33 17.40 8.67
CA GLN A 30 -4.50 18.32 7.55
C GLN A 30 -3.22 19.11 7.22
N GLU A 31 -2.35 19.36 8.20
CA GLU A 31 -1.06 20.03 7.98
C GLU A 31 -0.12 19.27 7.02
N TYR A 32 -0.31 17.94 6.88
CA TYR A 32 0.50 17.11 5.99
C TYR A 32 -0.05 17.05 4.56
N LEU A 33 -1.22 17.64 4.30
CA LEU A 33 -1.76 17.69 2.94
C LEU A 33 -0.96 18.68 2.09
N PRO A 34 -0.62 18.31 0.84
CA PRO A 34 -0.08 19.26 -0.12
C PRO A 34 -0.98 20.49 -0.23
N SER A 35 -0.38 21.69 -0.19
CA SER A 35 -1.12 22.97 -0.19
C SER A 35 -2.08 23.11 -1.38
N VAL A 36 -1.72 22.52 -2.53
CA VAL A 36 -2.57 22.47 -3.73
C VAL A 36 -3.91 21.77 -3.50
N LEU A 37 -4.00 20.83 -2.56
CA LEU A 37 -5.25 20.13 -2.24
C LEU A 37 -6.15 20.91 -1.27
N LEU A 38 -5.63 21.93 -0.57
CA LEU A 38 -6.38 22.72 0.40
C LEU A 38 -7.18 23.87 -0.24
N GLY A 39 -6.64 24.50 -1.28
CA GLY A 39 -7.20 25.71 -1.90
C GLY A 39 -8.02 25.48 -3.17
N GLY A 40 -8.18 24.23 -3.59
CA GLY A 40 -8.66 23.86 -4.92
C GLY A 40 -7.51 23.53 -5.87
N ALA A 41 -7.62 22.39 -6.52
CA ALA A 41 -6.62 21.85 -7.42
C ALA A 41 -7.16 21.81 -8.86
N LYS A 42 -6.34 22.27 -9.80
CA LYS A 42 -6.56 22.09 -11.24
C LYS A 42 -5.61 21.02 -11.75
N ALA A 43 -6.16 20.00 -12.42
CA ALA A 43 -5.37 18.98 -13.09
C ALA A 43 -4.73 19.55 -14.36
N VAL A 44 -3.42 19.30 -14.52
CA VAL A 44 -2.62 19.66 -15.69
C VAL A 44 -2.05 18.37 -16.28
N MET A 45 -2.38 18.13 -17.54
CA MET A 45 -1.89 16.97 -18.28
C MET A 45 -0.48 17.25 -18.79
N LYS A 46 0.43 16.32 -18.54
CA LYS A 46 1.79 16.27 -19.06
C LYS A 46 1.92 15.09 -20.03
N GLU A 47 3.11 14.92 -20.60
CA GLU A 47 3.40 13.78 -21.47
C GLU A 47 3.23 12.46 -20.70
N ALA A 48 2.79 11.42 -21.41
CA ALA A 48 2.64 10.09 -20.84
C ALA A 48 4.00 9.52 -20.45
N VAL A 49 4.05 8.85 -19.30
CA VAL A 49 5.27 8.13 -18.87
C VAL A 49 5.34 6.83 -19.66
N SER A 50 6.34 6.73 -20.54
CA SER A 50 6.52 5.55 -21.38
C SER A 50 7.02 4.35 -20.56
N ALA A 51 6.53 3.16 -20.92
CA ALA A 51 7.11 1.90 -20.44
C ALA A 51 8.60 1.79 -20.84
N SER A 52 9.31 0.85 -20.19
CA SER A 52 10.71 0.55 -20.55
C SER A 52 10.81 0.24 -22.05
N PRO A 53 11.87 0.70 -22.77
CA PRO A 53 12.00 0.41 -24.20
C PRO A 53 11.99 -1.09 -24.53
N LYS A 54 12.40 -1.94 -23.59
CA LYS A 54 12.41 -3.40 -23.75
C LYS A 54 11.00 -4.00 -23.75
N ASP A 55 10.07 -3.39 -23.03
CA ASP A 55 8.73 -3.94 -22.81
C ASP A 55 7.63 -3.14 -23.52
N ALA A 56 7.97 -1.98 -24.10
CA ALA A 56 7.02 -1.02 -24.65
C ALA A 56 6.02 -1.64 -25.66
N GLU A 57 6.49 -2.48 -26.58
CA GLU A 57 5.63 -3.14 -27.57
C GLU A 57 4.66 -4.13 -26.92
N ALA A 58 5.17 -4.95 -25.99
CA ALA A 58 4.36 -5.93 -25.27
C ALA A 58 3.30 -5.25 -24.39
N ILE A 59 3.68 -4.18 -23.68
CA ILE A 59 2.76 -3.38 -22.87
C ILE A 59 1.72 -2.69 -23.75
N LYS A 60 2.10 -2.11 -24.88
CA LYS A 60 1.14 -1.48 -25.80
C LYS A 60 0.13 -2.47 -26.36
N LYS A 61 0.55 -3.71 -26.61
CA LYS A 61 -0.35 -4.80 -27.02
C LYS A 61 -1.31 -5.22 -25.92
N LEU A 62 -0.87 -5.23 -24.66
CA LEU A 62 -1.70 -5.59 -23.50
C LEU A 62 -2.66 -4.46 -23.09
N PHE A 63 -2.26 -3.19 -23.27
CA PHE A 63 -2.98 -2.02 -22.80
C PHE A 63 -3.27 -1.01 -23.94
N PRO A 64 -3.92 -1.42 -25.04
CA PRO A 64 -4.12 -0.55 -26.20
C PRO A 64 -4.95 0.70 -25.88
N SER A 65 -5.82 0.66 -24.88
CA SER A 65 -6.68 1.78 -24.50
C SER A 65 -6.06 2.68 -23.43
N THR A 66 -5.12 2.17 -22.62
CA THR A 66 -4.62 2.85 -21.42
C THR A 66 -3.11 3.12 -21.41
N CYS A 67 -2.33 2.57 -22.35
CA CYS A 67 -0.87 2.74 -22.37
C CYS A 67 -0.40 4.19 -22.50
N ASP A 68 -1.12 5.02 -23.25
CA ASP A 68 -0.72 6.40 -23.58
C ASP A 68 -1.48 7.44 -22.71
N ILE A 69 -1.92 7.08 -21.49
CA ILE A 69 -2.57 8.03 -20.57
C ILE A 69 -1.55 9.08 -20.09
N PRO A 70 -1.87 10.38 -20.19
CA PRO A 70 -0.97 11.46 -19.78
C PRO A 70 -0.69 11.42 -18.27
N LEU A 71 0.52 11.82 -17.88
CA LEU A 71 0.83 12.12 -16.49
C LEU A 71 -0.01 13.32 -16.03
N VAL A 72 -0.50 13.27 -14.79
CA VAL A 72 -1.31 14.35 -14.21
C VAL A 72 -0.55 15.01 -13.08
N GLU A 73 -0.38 16.32 -13.18
CA GLU A 73 0.09 17.18 -12.09
C GLU A 73 -1.05 18.09 -11.61
N PHE A 74 -0.96 18.56 -10.37
CA PHE A 74 -1.94 19.50 -9.81
C PHE A 74 -1.29 20.85 -9.56
N GLU A 75 -1.96 21.89 -10.02
CA GLU A 75 -1.61 23.29 -9.75
C GLU A 75 -2.75 23.96 -8.97
N ALA A 76 -2.44 25.07 -8.29
CA ALA A 76 -3.46 25.85 -7.61
C ALA A 76 -4.48 26.36 -8.63
N GLY A 77 -5.76 26.17 -8.36
CA GLY A 77 -6.81 26.60 -9.27
C GLY A 77 -8.20 26.53 -8.67
N THR A 78 -9.13 27.21 -9.32
CA THR A 78 -10.53 27.21 -8.87
C THR A 78 -11.18 25.88 -9.24
N PRO A 79 -11.80 25.17 -8.27
CA PRO A 79 -12.57 23.98 -8.60
C PRO A 79 -13.79 24.35 -9.48
N PRO A 80 -14.36 23.38 -10.20
CA PRO A 80 -15.58 23.61 -10.97
C PRO A 80 -16.71 24.19 -10.11
N ALA A 81 -17.51 25.07 -10.70
CA ALA A 81 -18.65 25.71 -10.02
C ALA A 81 -19.72 24.68 -9.62
N GLU A 82 -19.92 23.66 -10.45
CA GLU A 82 -20.84 22.56 -10.19
C GLU A 82 -20.06 21.31 -9.76
N LYS A 83 -20.40 20.78 -8.59
CA LYS A 83 -19.78 19.58 -8.02
C LYS A 83 -20.85 18.52 -7.84
N ALA A 84 -21.13 17.76 -8.91
CA ALA A 84 -22.11 16.68 -8.83
C ALA A 84 -21.67 15.60 -7.83
N PRO A 85 -22.60 14.91 -7.13
CA PRO A 85 -22.27 13.80 -6.24
C PRO A 85 -21.50 12.70 -6.97
N VAL A 86 -20.50 12.14 -6.31
CA VAL A 86 -19.70 11.02 -6.85
C VAL A 86 -19.85 9.77 -6.01
N LYS A 87 -19.75 8.62 -6.67
CA LYS A 87 -19.72 7.30 -6.03
C LYS A 87 -18.35 6.67 -6.21
N VAL A 88 -17.65 6.45 -5.11
CA VAL A 88 -16.27 5.91 -5.11
C VAL A 88 -16.21 4.60 -4.34
N GLY A 89 -15.68 3.56 -4.98
CA GLY A 89 -15.35 2.29 -4.36
C GLY A 89 -13.90 2.27 -3.90
N VAL A 90 -13.62 1.58 -2.79
CA VAL A 90 -12.25 1.33 -2.32
C VAL A 90 -12.08 -0.16 -1.99
N VAL A 91 -10.89 -0.69 -2.23
CA VAL A 91 -10.54 -2.08 -1.90
C VAL A 91 -9.12 -2.17 -1.35
N LEU A 92 -8.97 -2.85 -0.21
CA LEU A 92 -7.68 -3.15 0.40
C LEU A 92 -7.16 -4.50 -0.10
N SER A 93 -6.03 -4.51 -0.81
CA SER A 93 -5.49 -5.70 -1.47
C SER A 93 -4.09 -6.06 -1.00
N GLY A 94 -3.86 -7.35 -0.80
CA GLY A 94 -2.58 -7.89 -0.33
C GLY A 94 -2.37 -7.85 1.18
N GLY A 95 -1.10 -7.93 1.59
CA GLY A 95 -0.69 -7.81 2.99
C GLY A 95 -0.93 -6.40 3.55
N GLN A 96 -1.11 -6.32 4.86
CA GLN A 96 -1.39 -5.05 5.53
C GLN A 96 -0.16 -4.15 5.53
N ALA A 97 -0.40 -2.84 5.47
CA ALA A 97 0.64 -1.83 5.63
C ALA A 97 0.09 -0.67 6.48
N PRO A 98 0.89 -0.09 7.39
CA PRO A 98 0.49 1.10 8.15
C PRO A 98 0.07 2.24 7.20
N GLY A 99 -1.10 2.83 7.45
CA GLY A 99 -1.63 3.96 6.67
C GLY A 99 -2.80 3.62 5.72
N GLY A 100 -3.18 2.35 5.54
CA GLY A 100 -4.31 2.00 4.65
C GLY A 100 -5.64 2.66 5.02
N HIS A 101 -5.96 2.72 6.32
CA HIS A 101 -7.15 3.43 6.78
C HIS A 101 -7.09 4.94 6.51
N ASN A 102 -5.91 5.56 6.52
CA ASN A 102 -5.75 6.98 6.19
C ASN A 102 -5.92 7.26 4.69
N VAL A 103 -5.56 6.32 3.82
CA VAL A 103 -5.89 6.43 2.38
C VAL A 103 -7.41 6.48 2.21
N ILE A 104 -8.14 5.59 2.86
CA ILE A 104 -9.61 5.57 2.83
C ILE A 104 -10.17 6.87 3.42
N ALA A 105 -9.66 7.32 4.58
CA ALA A 105 -10.10 8.55 5.22
C ALA A 105 -9.89 9.79 4.33
N GLY A 106 -8.73 9.92 3.69
CA GLY A 106 -8.44 11.03 2.79
C GLY A 106 -9.36 11.06 1.56
N ILE A 107 -9.66 9.89 0.98
CA ILE A 107 -10.64 9.79 -0.12
C ILE A 107 -12.04 10.14 0.40
N PHE A 108 -12.41 9.67 1.58
CA PHE A 108 -13.73 9.91 2.19
C PHE A 108 -13.96 11.40 2.43
N ASP A 109 -13.02 12.05 3.11
CA ASP A 109 -13.05 13.49 3.36
C ASP A 109 -13.04 14.28 2.05
N GLY A 110 -12.24 13.86 1.07
CA GLY A 110 -12.16 14.47 -0.26
C GLY A 110 -13.48 14.44 -1.03
N ILE A 111 -14.16 13.28 -1.10
CA ILE A 111 -15.45 13.19 -1.80
C ILE A 111 -16.56 13.92 -1.06
N LYS A 112 -16.52 13.96 0.29
CA LYS A 112 -17.50 14.70 1.09
C LYS A 112 -17.32 16.22 0.98
N ALA A 113 -16.07 16.68 0.90
CA ALA A 113 -15.74 18.07 0.61
C ALA A 113 -16.10 18.48 -0.82
N TRP A 114 -16.04 17.54 -1.78
CA TRP A 114 -16.52 17.75 -3.14
C TRP A 114 -18.04 17.93 -3.17
N ASN A 115 -18.79 16.97 -2.64
CA ASN A 115 -20.23 17.05 -2.46
C ASN A 115 -20.66 16.13 -1.31
N LYS A 116 -21.45 16.64 -0.36
CA LYS A 116 -21.90 15.91 0.84
C LYS A 116 -22.73 14.66 0.53
N GLU A 117 -23.42 14.65 -0.60
CA GLU A 117 -24.23 13.53 -1.09
C GLU A 117 -23.38 12.42 -1.75
N SER A 118 -22.06 12.63 -1.92
CA SER A 118 -21.16 11.60 -2.42
C SER A 118 -21.13 10.38 -1.51
N VAL A 119 -20.98 9.20 -2.09
CA VAL A 119 -21.05 7.90 -1.39
C VAL A 119 -19.76 7.13 -1.58
N MET A 120 -19.23 6.57 -0.50
CA MET A 120 -18.10 5.65 -0.54
C MET A 120 -18.55 4.22 -0.28
N TYR A 121 -18.10 3.29 -1.11
CA TYR A 121 -18.30 1.85 -0.95
C TYR A 121 -16.97 1.17 -0.60
N GLY A 122 -16.93 0.40 0.47
CA GLY A 122 -15.78 -0.43 0.84
C GLY A 122 -16.01 -1.89 0.43
N PHE A 123 -15.24 -2.40 -0.53
CA PHE A 123 -15.29 -3.81 -0.93
C PHE A 123 -14.57 -4.70 0.08
N LEU A 124 -15.24 -5.77 0.51
CA LEU A 124 -14.79 -6.61 1.60
C LEU A 124 -13.82 -7.70 1.14
N ASP A 125 -12.84 -8.01 1.99
CA ASP A 125 -11.93 -9.15 1.84
C ASP A 125 -11.11 -9.14 0.52
N GLY A 126 -10.79 -7.94 0.05
CA GLY A 126 -9.92 -7.70 -1.11
C GLY A 126 -10.61 -7.82 -2.47
N PRO A 127 -9.87 -8.12 -3.56
CA PRO A 127 -10.41 -8.11 -4.92
C PRO A 127 -11.60 -9.06 -5.13
N HIS A 128 -11.72 -10.10 -4.31
CA HIS A 128 -12.90 -10.97 -4.32
C HIS A 128 -14.20 -10.22 -4.04
N GLY A 129 -14.20 -9.26 -3.11
CA GLY A 129 -15.37 -8.44 -2.85
C GLY A 129 -15.84 -7.65 -4.07
N VAL A 130 -14.93 -7.27 -4.96
CA VAL A 130 -15.23 -6.49 -6.17
C VAL A 130 -16.05 -7.31 -7.16
N PHE A 131 -15.57 -8.48 -7.58
CA PHE A 131 -16.30 -9.31 -8.54
C PHE A 131 -17.47 -10.09 -7.91
N ALA A 132 -17.43 -10.36 -6.59
CA ALA A 132 -18.55 -11.00 -5.89
C ALA A 132 -19.66 -10.03 -5.48
N GLY A 133 -19.46 -8.71 -5.62
CA GLY A 133 -20.43 -7.70 -5.19
C GLY A 133 -20.61 -7.59 -3.67
N ASN A 134 -19.57 -7.93 -2.90
CA ASN A 134 -19.60 -7.86 -1.44
C ASN A 134 -18.94 -6.56 -0.94
N PHE A 135 -19.76 -5.58 -0.57
CA PHE A 135 -19.32 -4.27 -0.12
C PHE A 135 -20.25 -3.68 0.93
N VAL A 136 -19.77 -2.65 1.63
CA VAL A 136 -20.55 -1.83 2.57
C VAL A 136 -20.44 -0.35 2.21
N VAL A 137 -21.43 0.43 2.63
CA VAL A 137 -21.33 1.90 2.57
C VAL A 137 -20.49 2.38 3.75
N ILE A 138 -19.45 3.15 3.48
CA ILE A 138 -18.62 3.78 4.50
C ILE A 138 -19.31 5.05 4.99
N THR A 139 -19.61 5.13 6.29
CA THR A 139 -20.26 6.28 6.95
C THR A 139 -19.25 7.06 7.81
N ASP A 140 -19.66 8.21 8.35
CA ASP A 140 -18.84 8.98 9.30
C ASP A 140 -18.53 8.15 10.56
N GLU A 141 -19.54 7.46 11.11
CA GLU A 141 -19.38 6.55 12.26
C GLU A 141 -18.37 5.45 11.95
N ILE A 142 -18.40 4.91 10.73
CA ILE A 142 -17.39 3.96 10.28
C ILE A 142 -16.01 4.60 10.32
N MET A 143 -15.88 5.74 9.66
CA MET A 143 -14.58 6.35 9.39
C MET A 143 -13.90 6.80 10.68
N ASP A 144 -14.64 7.45 11.58
CA ASP A 144 -14.13 7.98 12.84
C ASP A 144 -13.61 6.89 13.77
N GLY A 145 -14.07 5.65 13.61
CA GLY A 145 -13.53 4.49 14.32
C GLY A 145 -12.15 4.02 13.85
N PHE A 146 -11.63 4.48 12.71
CA PHE A 146 -10.41 3.94 12.09
C PHE A 146 -9.35 4.98 11.69
N ARG A 147 -9.66 6.27 11.76
CA ARG A 147 -8.71 7.37 11.46
C ARG A 147 -7.39 7.18 12.20
N ASN A 148 -6.26 7.31 11.50
CA ASN A 148 -4.91 7.24 12.08
C ASN A 148 -4.55 5.89 12.71
N THR A 149 -5.32 4.83 12.45
CA THR A 149 -5.03 3.51 12.97
C THR A 149 -4.29 2.63 11.96
N GLY A 150 -3.47 1.70 12.46
CA GLY A 150 -2.85 0.65 11.63
C GLY A 150 -3.85 -0.44 11.23
N GLY A 151 -3.37 -1.44 10.50
CA GLY A 151 -4.19 -2.58 10.06
C GLY A 151 -5.06 -2.28 8.84
N PHE A 152 -5.68 -3.31 8.28
CA PHE A 152 -6.66 -3.29 7.18
C PHE A 152 -8.01 -3.88 7.63
N ASP A 153 -8.22 -3.97 8.94
CA ASP A 153 -9.34 -4.66 9.56
C ASP A 153 -10.71 -4.00 9.30
N MET A 154 -10.75 -2.75 8.84
CA MET A 154 -11.99 -2.07 8.43
C MET A 154 -12.76 -2.85 7.35
N LEU A 155 -12.06 -3.34 6.31
CA LEU A 155 -12.67 -4.03 5.17
C LEU A 155 -12.17 -5.47 5.02
N GLY A 156 -11.13 -5.85 5.78
CA GLY A 156 -10.35 -7.04 5.47
C GLY A 156 -9.51 -6.85 4.21
N SER A 157 -8.70 -7.85 3.89
CA SER A 157 -7.92 -7.85 2.65
C SER A 157 -7.79 -9.25 2.08
N GLY A 158 -7.44 -9.33 0.80
CA GLY A 158 -7.28 -10.58 0.08
C GLY A 158 -6.24 -10.47 -1.02
N ARG A 159 -5.80 -11.62 -1.55
CA ARG A 159 -4.77 -11.74 -2.60
C ARG A 159 -5.32 -12.30 -3.91
N HIS A 160 -6.64 -12.31 -4.07
CA HIS A 160 -7.28 -12.79 -5.29
C HIS A 160 -6.81 -11.99 -6.50
N LYS A 161 -6.49 -12.70 -7.58
CA LYS A 161 -6.21 -12.09 -8.88
C LYS A 161 -7.50 -12.01 -9.69
N ILE A 162 -7.61 -10.94 -10.49
CA ILE A 162 -8.71 -10.77 -11.46
C ILE A 162 -8.08 -11.08 -12.82
N GLU A 163 -8.22 -12.32 -13.27
CA GLU A 163 -7.50 -12.83 -14.45
C GLU A 163 -8.45 -13.44 -15.49
N THR A 164 -9.63 -13.90 -15.07
CA THR A 164 -10.59 -14.54 -15.98
C THR A 164 -11.59 -13.53 -16.55
N GLU A 165 -12.03 -13.76 -17.78
CA GLU A 165 -13.06 -12.94 -18.45
C GLU A 165 -14.34 -12.81 -17.61
N GLU A 166 -14.72 -13.88 -16.91
CA GLU A 166 -15.85 -13.89 -15.98
C GLU A 166 -15.65 -12.90 -14.83
N GLN A 167 -14.50 -12.93 -14.16
CA GLN A 167 -14.20 -12.00 -13.06
C GLN A 167 -14.16 -10.54 -13.54
N PHE A 168 -13.66 -10.28 -14.74
CA PHE A 168 -13.67 -8.94 -15.34
C PHE A 168 -15.09 -8.44 -15.60
N ARG A 169 -15.91 -9.26 -16.27
CA ARG A 169 -17.31 -8.97 -16.56
C ARG A 169 -18.13 -8.77 -15.29
N ASP A 170 -17.91 -9.61 -14.28
CA ASP A 170 -18.65 -9.56 -13.02
C ASP A 170 -18.25 -8.31 -12.23
N SER A 171 -16.96 -7.95 -12.19
CA SER A 171 -16.49 -6.67 -11.64
C SER A 171 -17.16 -5.48 -12.31
N MET A 172 -17.24 -5.48 -13.65
CA MET A 172 -17.92 -4.42 -14.42
C MET A 172 -19.41 -4.36 -14.10
N THR A 173 -20.06 -5.52 -14.01
CA THR A 173 -21.49 -5.65 -13.68
C THR A 173 -21.79 -5.07 -12.31
N VAL A 174 -20.98 -5.42 -11.30
CA VAL A 174 -21.10 -4.87 -9.95
C VAL A 174 -20.92 -3.35 -9.96
N CYS A 175 -19.85 -2.84 -10.59
CA CYS A 175 -19.57 -1.41 -10.65
C CYS A 175 -20.69 -0.62 -11.34
N ASN A 176 -21.22 -1.13 -12.44
CA ASN A 176 -22.35 -0.53 -13.15
C ASN A 176 -23.64 -0.59 -12.32
N SER A 177 -23.89 -1.69 -11.60
CA SER A 177 -25.12 -1.87 -10.82
C SER A 177 -25.30 -0.82 -9.72
N ILE A 178 -24.18 -0.35 -9.13
CA ILE A 178 -24.18 0.69 -8.11
C ILE A 178 -23.92 2.10 -8.68
N GLY A 179 -23.65 2.20 -9.99
CA GLY A 179 -23.32 3.45 -10.67
C GLY A 179 -21.98 4.04 -10.22
N LEU A 180 -20.96 3.20 -10.03
CA LEU A 180 -19.66 3.60 -9.51
C LEU A 180 -18.91 4.52 -10.49
N ASP A 181 -18.45 5.68 -10.03
CA ASP A 181 -17.66 6.61 -10.83
C ASP A 181 -16.16 6.27 -10.79
N GLY A 182 -15.68 5.82 -9.63
CA GLY A 182 -14.27 5.46 -9.43
C GLY A 182 -14.09 4.26 -8.49
N LEU A 183 -13.08 3.44 -8.76
CA LEU A 183 -12.63 2.33 -7.90
C LEU A 183 -11.16 2.53 -7.55
N VAL A 184 -10.84 2.66 -6.27
CA VAL A 184 -9.47 2.80 -5.79
C VAL A 184 -8.94 1.46 -5.26
N VAL A 185 -7.93 0.92 -5.93
CA VAL A 185 -7.25 -0.32 -5.54
C VAL A 185 -6.02 0.03 -4.71
N ILE A 186 -6.10 -0.24 -3.40
CA ILE A 186 -5.05 0.09 -2.45
C ILE A 186 -4.19 -1.15 -2.23
N GLY A 187 -3.01 -1.20 -2.84
CA GLY A 187 -2.34 -2.48 -3.04
C GLY A 187 -0.89 -2.42 -3.50
N GLY A 188 -0.25 -3.58 -3.57
CA GLY A 188 1.15 -3.72 -4.00
C GLY A 188 1.27 -3.81 -5.51
N ASP A 189 2.40 -4.33 -5.99
CA ASP A 189 2.62 -4.69 -7.39
C ASP A 189 1.49 -5.59 -7.94
N ASP A 190 1.25 -6.76 -7.33
CA ASP A 190 0.19 -7.70 -7.73
C ASP A 190 -1.18 -7.02 -7.84
N SER A 191 -1.48 -6.15 -6.88
CA SER A 191 -2.77 -5.47 -6.79
C SER A 191 -2.92 -4.35 -7.82
N ASN A 192 -1.86 -3.59 -8.08
CA ASN A 192 -1.88 -2.54 -9.09
C ASN A 192 -1.84 -3.15 -10.51
N THR A 193 -1.27 -4.34 -10.69
CA THR A 193 -1.46 -5.14 -11.90
C THR A 193 -2.94 -5.46 -12.12
N ASN A 194 -3.65 -5.99 -11.11
CA ASN A 194 -5.10 -6.19 -11.19
C ASN A 194 -5.84 -4.88 -11.54
N GLY A 195 -5.45 -3.77 -10.91
CA GLY A 195 -6.04 -2.45 -11.18
C GLY A 195 -5.84 -2.01 -12.63
N ALA A 196 -4.64 -2.19 -13.19
CA ALA A 196 -4.33 -1.83 -14.57
C ALA A 196 -5.12 -2.68 -15.58
N VAL A 197 -5.15 -4.01 -15.42
CA VAL A 197 -5.91 -4.88 -16.34
C VAL A 197 -7.41 -4.64 -16.26
N LEU A 198 -7.92 -4.33 -15.06
CA LEU A 198 -9.32 -3.96 -14.88
C LEU A 198 -9.66 -2.61 -15.52
N ALA A 199 -8.76 -1.62 -15.42
CA ALA A 199 -8.91 -0.32 -16.07
C ALA A 199 -8.99 -0.43 -17.60
N GLU A 200 -8.10 -1.24 -18.18
CA GLU A 200 -8.10 -1.54 -19.62
C GLU A 200 -9.41 -2.21 -20.04
N TYR A 201 -9.83 -3.25 -19.31
CA TYR A 201 -11.09 -3.94 -19.60
C TYR A 201 -12.30 -3.01 -19.52
N PHE A 202 -12.39 -2.19 -18.46
CA PHE A 202 -13.47 -1.22 -18.28
C PHE A 202 -13.51 -0.21 -19.41
N LYS A 203 -12.35 0.31 -19.84
CA LYS A 203 -12.26 1.28 -20.93
C LYS A 203 -12.64 0.65 -22.27
N ALA A 204 -12.14 -0.55 -22.57
CA ALA A 204 -12.44 -1.28 -23.80
C ALA A 204 -13.93 -1.62 -23.94
N ASN A 205 -14.63 -1.86 -22.81
CA ASN A 205 -16.05 -2.23 -22.78
C ASN A 205 -16.99 -1.06 -22.43
N GLY A 206 -16.51 0.18 -22.48
CA GLY A 206 -17.35 1.38 -22.30
C GLY A 206 -17.91 1.57 -20.88
N CYS A 207 -17.29 0.97 -19.87
CA CYS A 207 -17.66 1.20 -18.47
C CYS A 207 -17.30 2.63 -18.03
N LYS A 208 -18.22 3.28 -17.31
CA LYS A 208 -18.00 4.64 -16.78
C LYS A 208 -16.90 4.67 -15.71
N THR A 209 -16.85 3.63 -14.88
CA THR A 209 -16.00 3.54 -13.69
C THR A 209 -14.52 3.69 -14.06
N LYS A 210 -13.83 4.61 -13.39
CA LYS A 210 -12.37 4.78 -13.49
C LYS A 210 -11.67 3.98 -12.42
N VAL A 211 -10.57 3.31 -12.75
CA VAL A 211 -9.79 2.54 -11.78
C VAL A 211 -8.51 3.31 -11.46
N VAL A 212 -8.21 3.48 -10.17
CA VAL A 212 -7.04 4.22 -9.67
C VAL A 212 -6.28 3.32 -8.69
N GLY A 213 -4.96 3.29 -8.81
CA GLY A 213 -4.08 2.54 -7.90
C GLY A 213 -3.50 3.42 -6.79
N ALA A 214 -3.40 2.90 -5.56
CA ALA A 214 -2.63 3.52 -4.48
C ALA A 214 -1.44 2.62 -4.09
N PRO A 215 -0.19 3.14 -4.10
CA PRO A 215 1.02 2.33 -3.99
C PRO A 215 1.30 1.89 -2.55
N LYS A 216 0.88 0.67 -2.21
CA LYS A 216 0.94 0.09 -0.87
C LYS A 216 1.86 -1.12 -0.82
N THR A 217 2.94 -1.03 -0.07
CA THR A 217 3.78 -2.20 0.28
C THR A 217 4.79 -1.78 1.34
N ILE A 218 5.01 -2.63 2.35
CA ILE A 218 6.08 -2.41 3.32
C ILE A 218 7.44 -2.73 2.72
N ASP A 219 7.51 -3.48 1.62
CA ASP A 219 8.75 -3.97 1.00
C ASP A 219 9.48 -2.88 0.22
N GLY A 220 8.84 -1.72 -0.01
CA GLY A 220 9.45 -0.57 -0.68
C GLY A 220 9.83 -0.86 -2.14
N ASP A 221 9.22 -1.86 -2.77
CA ASP A 221 9.53 -2.37 -4.10
C ASP A 221 8.62 -1.82 -5.20
N LEU A 222 7.47 -1.23 -4.85
CA LEU A 222 6.62 -0.49 -5.78
C LEU A 222 7.07 0.98 -5.89
N LYS A 223 8.08 1.22 -6.74
CA LYS A 223 8.69 2.54 -6.97
C LYS A 223 8.83 2.83 -8.47
N CYS A 224 8.72 4.11 -8.84
CA CYS A 224 8.94 4.61 -10.19
C CYS A 224 9.47 6.05 -10.12
N PRO A 225 10.75 6.28 -9.77
CA PRO A 225 11.30 7.62 -9.67
C PRO A 225 11.28 8.35 -11.04
N PRO A 226 10.96 9.65 -11.09
CA PRO A 226 10.68 10.54 -9.95
C PRO A 226 9.23 10.50 -9.43
N HIS A 227 8.33 9.77 -10.08
CA HIS A 227 6.88 9.85 -9.87
C HIS A 227 6.38 9.14 -8.60
N ILE A 228 6.92 7.96 -8.29
CA ILE A 228 6.60 7.20 -7.08
C ILE A 228 7.92 6.95 -6.33
N PRO A 229 8.31 7.83 -5.40
CA PRO A 229 9.58 7.71 -4.69
C PRO A 229 9.57 6.56 -3.67
N VAL A 230 8.42 6.32 -3.02
CA VAL A 230 8.25 5.30 -1.99
C VAL A 230 6.80 4.87 -1.88
N SER A 231 6.57 3.60 -1.54
CA SER A 231 5.25 3.08 -1.20
C SER A 231 4.90 3.39 0.25
N PHE A 232 3.62 3.59 0.53
CA PHE A 232 3.21 3.83 1.91
C PHE A 232 3.32 2.54 2.75
N GLY A 233 3.63 2.73 4.04
CA GLY A 233 3.86 1.67 5.02
C GLY A 233 5.31 1.24 5.18
N PHE A 234 6.16 1.46 4.17
CA PHE A 234 7.61 1.20 4.24
C PHE A 234 8.26 1.93 5.42
N ASP A 235 8.01 3.24 5.56
CA ASP A 235 8.57 4.08 6.62
C ASP A 235 8.27 3.55 8.02
N THR A 236 6.98 3.32 8.33
CA THR A 236 6.56 2.86 9.65
C THR A 236 7.08 1.45 9.95
N ALA A 237 7.09 0.56 8.96
CA ALA A 237 7.65 -0.78 9.11
C ALA A 237 9.14 -0.71 9.45
N CYS A 238 9.93 0.04 8.69
CA CYS A 238 11.37 0.18 8.90
C CYS A 238 11.69 0.83 10.26
N LYS A 239 10.99 1.89 10.66
CA LYS A 239 11.17 2.50 12.00
C LYS A 239 10.88 1.52 13.12
N THR A 240 9.83 0.71 12.98
CA THR A 240 9.46 -0.30 13.99
C THR A 240 10.52 -1.39 14.07
N TYR A 241 10.96 -1.93 12.93
CA TYR A 241 12.01 -2.94 12.89
C TYR A 241 13.34 -2.41 13.40
N ALA A 242 13.74 -1.20 13.01
CA ALA A 242 14.97 -0.57 13.48
C ALA A 242 14.95 -0.34 14.99
N THR A 243 13.80 0.01 15.57
CA THR A 243 13.67 0.12 17.04
C THR A 243 13.97 -1.21 17.72
N LEU A 244 13.39 -2.31 17.22
CA LEU A 244 13.62 -3.65 17.80
C LEU A 244 15.06 -4.12 17.59
N VAL A 245 15.61 -3.96 16.39
CA VAL A 245 16.99 -4.35 16.06
C VAL A 245 17.99 -3.51 16.87
N GLY A 246 17.77 -2.21 17.00
CA GLY A 246 18.61 -1.33 17.82
C GLY A 246 18.58 -1.71 19.30
N ASN A 247 17.42 -2.07 19.84
CA ASN A 247 17.31 -2.55 21.22
C ASN A 247 18.09 -3.86 21.42
N VAL A 248 18.02 -4.79 20.46
CA VAL A 248 18.79 -6.04 20.48
C VAL A 248 20.29 -5.78 20.38
N ALA A 249 20.72 -4.81 19.56
CA ALA A 249 22.12 -4.43 19.46
C ALA A 249 22.66 -3.87 20.78
N VAL A 250 21.88 -3.02 21.47
CA VAL A 250 22.24 -2.48 22.80
C VAL A 250 22.27 -3.58 23.86
N ASP A 251 21.33 -4.53 23.83
CA ASP A 251 21.34 -5.69 24.75
C ASP A 251 22.58 -6.56 24.55
N ALA A 252 22.93 -6.86 23.30
CA ALA A 252 24.12 -7.63 22.97
C ALA A 252 25.41 -6.90 23.39
N LEU A 253 25.49 -5.59 23.18
CA LEU A 253 26.60 -4.76 23.67
C LEU A 253 26.71 -4.78 25.19
N SER A 254 25.57 -4.80 25.90
CA SER A 254 25.52 -4.80 27.37
C SER A 254 25.88 -6.16 27.96
N ALA A 255 25.40 -7.26 27.37
CA ALA A 255 25.58 -8.61 27.88
C ALA A 255 26.93 -9.24 27.48
N GLN A 256 27.55 -8.75 26.41
CA GLN A 256 28.85 -9.20 25.90
C GLN A 256 28.96 -10.73 25.67
N LYS A 257 27.86 -11.41 25.29
CA LYS A 257 27.84 -12.87 25.06
C LYS A 257 26.94 -13.41 23.94
N TYR A 258 26.24 -12.56 23.19
CA TYR A 258 25.25 -12.99 22.20
C TYR A 258 25.56 -12.50 20.78
N TYR A 259 25.27 -13.37 19.81
CA TYR A 259 25.13 -13.03 18.39
C TYR A 259 23.67 -13.24 17.99
N HIS A 260 22.98 -12.17 17.60
CA HIS A 260 21.59 -12.23 17.18
C HIS A 260 21.45 -12.27 15.66
N LEU A 261 20.69 -13.24 15.16
CA LEU A 261 20.29 -13.34 13.76
C LEU A 261 18.86 -12.85 13.62
N VAL A 262 18.68 -11.67 13.02
CA VAL A 262 17.36 -11.06 12.84
C VAL A 262 16.92 -11.19 11.39
N ARG A 263 15.85 -11.98 11.15
CA ARG A 263 15.21 -12.07 9.84
C ARG A 263 14.08 -11.05 9.74
N LEU A 264 14.15 -10.17 8.76
CA LEU A 264 13.13 -9.15 8.49
C LEU A 264 12.14 -9.62 7.42
N MET A 265 10.96 -9.00 7.39
CA MET A 265 10.06 -9.10 6.24
C MET A 265 10.69 -8.38 5.03
N GLY A 266 10.21 -8.70 3.84
CA GLY A 266 10.79 -8.29 2.56
C GLY A 266 10.82 -9.50 1.64
N ARG A 267 9.89 -9.57 0.68
CA ARG A 267 9.69 -10.75 -0.15
C ARG A 267 10.81 -10.92 -1.18
N SER A 268 10.98 -9.90 -2.02
CA SER A 268 11.78 -9.97 -3.24
C SER A 268 12.98 -9.03 -3.23
N ALA A 269 12.92 -7.96 -2.43
CA ALA A 269 13.93 -6.91 -2.40
C ALA A 269 14.44 -6.69 -0.97
N SER A 270 15.69 -6.25 -0.84
CA SER A 270 16.35 -6.02 0.45
C SER A 270 16.14 -4.61 1.00
N ASN A 271 15.20 -3.82 0.47
CA ASN A 271 14.99 -2.42 0.87
C ASN A 271 14.78 -2.26 2.38
N ILE A 272 13.97 -3.12 3.00
CA ILE A 272 13.74 -3.09 4.46
C ILE A 272 15.04 -3.40 5.20
N ALA A 273 15.77 -4.45 4.78
CA ALA A 273 17.02 -4.86 5.42
C ALA A 273 18.07 -3.76 5.34
N LEU A 274 18.20 -3.12 4.18
CA LEU A 274 19.11 -2.00 3.95
C LEU A 274 18.74 -0.79 4.82
N GLU A 275 17.48 -0.37 4.83
CA GLU A 275 17.03 0.77 5.64
C GLU A 275 17.27 0.53 7.13
N VAL A 276 16.90 -0.66 7.63
CA VAL A 276 17.14 -1.03 9.03
C VAL A 276 18.64 -1.08 9.34
N ALA A 277 19.47 -1.59 8.43
CA ALA A 277 20.91 -1.60 8.61
C ALA A 277 21.52 -0.20 8.66
N LEU A 278 21.05 0.73 7.82
CA LEU A 278 21.50 2.13 7.87
C LEU A 278 21.11 2.82 9.18
N LEU A 279 19.94 2.52 9.72
CA LEU A 279 19.44 3.09 10.98
C LEU A 279 20.11 2.51 12.23
N THR A 280 20.55 1.24 12.18
CA THR A 280 21.02 0.50 13.37
C THR A 280 22.49 0.11 13.35
N ARG A 281 23.14 0.17 12.18
CA ARG A 281 24.56 -0.20 11.95
C ARG A 281 24.92 -1.60 12.48
N PRO A 282 24.21 -2.67 12.05
CA PRO A 282 24.53 -4.02 12.47
C PRO A 282 25.90 -4.44 11.95
N ASN A 283 26.50 -5.47 12.56
CA ASN A 283 27.81 -5.97 12.12
C ASN A 283 27.81 -6.59 10.74
N ALA A 284 26.68 -7.17 10.35
CA ALA A 284 26.45 -7.73 9.04
C ALA A 284 25.01 -7.48 8.62
N CYS A 285 24.81 -7.18 7.34
CA CYS A 285 23.52 -7.13 6.69
C CYS A 285 23.67 -7.87 5.36
N LEU A 286 22.83 -8.88 5.12
CA LEU A 286 22.84 -9.61 3.86
C LEU A 286 21.84 -8.97 2.90
N LEU A 287 22.30 -8.56 1.73
CA LEU A 287 21.48 -8.01 0.66
C LEU A 287 21.34 -9.07 -0.44
N GLY A 288 20.11 -9.51 -0.69
CA GLY A 288 19.82 -10.56 -1.67
C GLY A 288 20.28 -10.22 -3.09
N GLU A 289 20.21 -8.95 -3.46
CA GLU A 289 20.67 -8.43 -4.75
C GLU A 289 22.19 -8.57 -4.92
N GLU A 290 22.97 -8.26 -3.87
CA GLU A 290 24.43 -8.41 -3.85
C GLU A 290 24.84 -9.89 -3.88
N VAL A 291 24.16 -10.71 -3.08
CA VAL A 291 24.35 -12.18 -3.07
C VAL A 291 24.11 -12.78 -4.45
N ALA A 292 23.05 -12.35 -5.14
CA ALA A 292 22.70 -12.83 -6.47
C ALA A 292 23.72 -12.36 -7.53
N GLU A 293 24.14 -11.09 -7.48
CA GLU A 293 25.15 -10.54 -8.40
C GLU A 293 26.51 -11.20 -8.22
N GLY A 294 26.93 -11.40 -6.97
CA GLY A 294 28.17 -12.10 -6.60
C GLY A 294 28.12 -13.61 -6.83
N LYS A 295 26.94 -14.18 -7.14
CA LYS A 295 26.69 -15.63 -7.27
C LYS A 295 27.16 -16.41 -6.04
N GLN A 296 27.04 -15.81 -4.86
CA GLN A 296 27.50 -16.42 -3.62
C GLN A 296 26.65 -17.64 -3.30
N SER A 297 27.31 -18.75 -2.98
CA SER A 297 26.63 -19.94 -2.47
C SER A 297 26.31 -19.78 -0.99
N LEU A 298 25.40 -20.61 -0.47
CA LEU A 298 25.13 -20.67 0.98
C LEU A 298 26.41 -20.91 1.78
N LYS A 299 27.33 -21.71 1.24
CA LYS A 299 28.63 -22.00 1.89
C LYS A 299 29.47 -20.73 1.99
N ASP A 300 29.56 -19.95 0.92
CA ASP A 300 30.32 -18.70 0.91
C ASP A 300 29.77 -17.73 1.95
N ILE A 301 28.45 -17.52 1.98
CA ILE A 301 27.79 -16.66 2.97
C ILE A 301 28.08 -17.13 4.40
N THR A 302 28.02 -18.44 4.67
CA THR A 302 28.30 -18.96 6.01
C THR A 302 29.77 -18.80 6.41
N MET A 303 30.69 -18.90 5.45
CA MET A 303 32.11 -18.69 5.68
C MET A 303 32.40 -17.22 5.97
N ASP A 304 31.86 -16.29 5.17
CA ASP A 304 32.02 -14.85 5.38
C ASP A 304 31.52 -14.42 6.78
N LEU A 305 30.37 -14.97 7.22
CA LEU A 305 29.85 -14.71 8.55
C LEU A 305 30.73 -15.31 9.65
N ALA A 306 31.24 -16.54 9.47
CA ALA A 306 32.12 -17.18 10.44
C ALA A 306 33.46 -16.42 10.58
N ASP A 307 34.05 -16.02 9.46
CA ASP A 307 35.30 -15.26 9.41
C ASP A 307 35.13 -13.90 10.09
N MET A 308 33.98 -13.23 9.88
CA MET A 308 33.64 -11.98 10.58
C MET A 308 33.55 -12.18 12.09
N ILE A 309 32.90 -13.26 12.55
CA ILE A 309 32.80 -13.58 13.99
C ILE A 309 34.18 -13.86 14.57
N GLU A 310 35.02 -14.65 13.89
CA GLU A 310 36.37 -14.96 14.35
C GLU A 310 37.25 -13.71 14.44
N ALA A 311 37.18 -12.83 13.43
CA ALA A 311 37.91 -11.56 13.42
C ALA A 311 37.49 -10.67 14.59
N ARG A 312 36.18 -10.59 14.90
CA ARG A 312 35.68 -9.85 16.05
C ARG A 312 36.12 -10.43 17.38
N SER A 313 36.11 -11.76 17.53
CA SER A 313 36.62 -12.43 18.74
C SER A 313 38.10 -12.12 18.98
N LYS A 314 38.93 -12.10 17.93
CA LYS A 314 40.35 -11.69 18.02
C LYS A 314 40.54 -10.24 18.49
N ASP A 315 39.59 -9.36 18.19
CA ASP A 315 39.53 -7.97 18.68
C ASP A 315 38.97 -7.84 20.12
N GLY A 316 38.60 -8.96 20.77
CA GLY A 316 37.92 -8.96 22.07
C GLY A 316 36.44 -8.56 22.00
N LYS A 317 35.82 -8.62 20.83
CA LYS A 317 34.41 -8.29 20.59
C LYS A 317 33.58 -9.57 20.43
N GLU A 318 33.17 -10.15 21.54
CA GLU A 318 32.43 -11.42 21.57
C GLU A 318 30.91 -11.29 21.27
N THR A 319 30.44 -10.17 20.69
CA THR A 319 29.00 -9.90 20.46
C THR A 319 28.64 -9.18 19.19
N THR A 320 27.33 -9.17 18.88
CA THR A 320 26.71 -8.19 17.97
C THR A 320 26.68 -6.79 18.60
N GLY A 321 27.03 -5.75 17.84
CA GLY A 321 27.03 -4.36 18.27
C GLY A 321 27.32 -3.40 17.13
#